data_AF-A0A0S4WRZ9-F1
#
_entry.id   AF-A0A0S4WRZ9-F1
#
_cell.length_a   1.000
_cell.length_b   1.000
_cell.length_c   1.000
_cell.angle_alpha   90.00
_cell.angle_beta   90.00
_cell.angle_gamma   90.00
#
_symmetry.space_group_name_H-M   'P 1'
#
loop_
_entity.id
_entity.type
_entity.pdbx_description
1 polymer ?
#
loop_
_entity_poly.entity_id
_entity_poly.type
_entity_poly.pdbx_seq_one_letter_code
_entity_poly.pdbx_strand_id
1 'polypeptide(L)'
;MNLLGFHKKFSLLAQEAHLTKNTILSGFDLLLQANFFQDKDGYFYSAFFHLSIGLERILKLAVVTHYMLTNDYRTPTIKQLKYQFGHDIRTLYGECQKLMPAYFASEAQLPTLTSHDQELIGFFTEYGLQSRYFNLNEVCEAKMERSPLYKWLDVARSIYEHYTPWHLRERLATNLLYKMDRAGYRNGFTMNLTEDGHPMSQFDCFHRQLVIEKAAPLVIWRLVEVLRPIHLLLEAMSDKAREYEIEKNISGMVIPHYEDFFVFLLADKDSIKRRKKWLSIFNS
;
A
#
# COMPACT_ATOMS: atom_id res chain seq x y z
N MET A 1 33.38 -4.47 5.90
CA MET A 1 33.71 -4.60 4.46
C MET A 1 33.25 -3.31 3.79
N ASN A 2 34.15 -2.34 3.66
CA ASN A 2 33.86 -1.10 2.92
C ASN A 2 33.98 -1.46 1.44
N LEU A 3 32.84 -1.76 0.79
CA LEU A 3 32.79 -1.79 -0.66
C LEU A 3 33.11 -0.36 -1.13
N LEU A 4 34.13 -0.26 -1.99
CA LEU A 4 34.70 0.98 -2.53
C LEU A 4 33.64 2.08 -2.71
N GLY A 5 33.76 3.17 -1.94
CA GLY A 5 32.99 4.40 -2.11
C GLY A 5 31.74 4.61 -1.23
N PHE A 6 31.22 3.59 -0.54
CA PHE A 6 29.94 3.72 0.18
C PHE A 6 30.03 3.54 1.70
N HIS A 7 29.35 4.41 2.45
CA HIS A 7 29.26 4.34 3.90
C HIS A 7 28.38 3.15 4.33
N LYS A 8 28.66 2.49 5.47
CA LYS A 8 27.83 1.36 5.97
C LYS A 8 26.33 1.70 6.04
N LYS A 9 26.02 2.95 6.39
CA LYS A 9 24.64 3.46 6.44
C LYS A 9 23.95 3.42 5.07
N PHE A 10 24.66 3.79 4.00
CA PHE A 10 24.15 3.69 2.64
C PHE A 10 23.72 2.25 2.32
N SER A 11 24.58 1.26 2.58
CA SER A 11 24.24 -0.13 2.31
C SER A 11 23.00 -0.61 3.08
N LEU A 12 22.85 -0.18 4.35
CA LEU A 12 21.69 -0.53 5.16
C LEU A 12 20.40 0.15 4.67
N LEU A 13 20.47 1.44 4.32
CA LEU A 13 19.32 2.18 3.77
C LEU A 13 18.91 1.67 2.40
N ALA A 14 19.87 1.33 1.53
CA ALA A 14 19.61 0.73 0.22
C ALA A 14 18.96 -0.67 0.34
N GLN A 15 19.44 -1.50 1.28
CA GLN A 15 18.82 -2.80 1.58
C GLN A 15 17.39 -2.63 2.10
N GLU A 16 17.16 -1.65 2.97
CA GLU A 16 15.83 -1.31 3.47
C GLU A 16 14.91 -0.82 2.35
N ALA A 17 15.42 0.00 1.41
CA ALA A 17 14.69 0.46 0.24
C ALA A 17 14.32 -0.70 -0.70
N HIS A 18 15.25 -1.63 -0.98
CA HIS A 18 14.97 -2.84 -1.74
C HIS A 18 13.90 -3.74 -1.08
N LEU A 19 14.01 -3.96 0.22
CA LEU A 19 13.04 -4.74 0.98
C LEU A 19 11.66 -4.07 0.91
N THR A 20 11.60 -2.76 1.12
CA THR A 20 10.37 -1.96 1.05
C THR A 20 9.74 -2.05 -0.34
N LYS A 21 10.52 -1.80 -1.40
CA LYS A 21 10.10 -1.92 -2.80
C LYS A 21 9.48 -3.29 -3.08
N ASN A 22 10.21 -4.36 -2.77
CA ASN A 22 9.74 -5.72 -3.04
C ASN A 22 8.49 -6.07 -2.24
N THR A 23 8.40 -5.59 -0.99
CA THR A 23 7.24 -5.84 -0.13
C THR A 23 5.98 -5.18 -0.70
N ILE A 24 6.06 -3.91 -1.12
CA ILE A 24 4.92 -3.19 -1.72
C ILE A 24 4.49 -3.85 -3.04
N LEU A 25 5.44 -4.13 -3.94
CA LEU A 25 5.14 -4.71 -5.24
C LEU A 25 4.55 -6.13 -5.13
N SER A 26 5.04 -6.94 -4.18
CA SER A 26 4.45 -8.25 -3.88
C SER A 26 3.01 -8.10 -3.36
N GLY A 27 2.76 -7.09 -2.52
CA GLY A 27 1.42 -6.74 -2.07
C GLY A 27 0.47 -6.38 -3.22
N PHE A 28 0.94 -5.62 -4.21
CA PHE A 28 0.15 -5.33 -5.41
C PHE A 28 -0.17 -6.57 -6.23
N ASP A 29 0.80 -7.46 -6.42
CA ASP A 29 0.59 -8.71 -7.17
C ASP A 29 -0.38 -9.66 -6.46
N LEU A 30 -0.34 -9.71 -5.13
CA LEU A 30 -1.28 -10.48 -4.33
C LEU A 30 -2.68 -9.87 -4.36
N LEU A 31 -2.83 -8.54 -4.29
CA LEU A 31 -4.13 -7.88 -4.44
C LEU A 31 -4.79 -8.17 -5.79
N LEU A 32 -4.02 -8.22 -6.87
CA LEU A 32 -4.54 -8.56 -8.20
C LEU A 32 -5.01 -10.02 -8.31
N GLN A 33 -4.48 -10.91 -7.47
CA GLN A 33 -4.82 -12.34 -7.42
C GLN A 33 -5.93 -12.64 -6.41
N ALA A 34 -6.05 -11.81 -5.38
CA ALA A 34 -7.01 -11.99 -4.30
C ALA A 34 -8.44 -11.88 -4.80
N ASN A 35 -9.28 -12.79 -4.31
CA ASN A 35 -10.71 -12.77 -4.55
C ASN A 35 -11.42 -13.52 -3.43
N PHE A 36 -12.73 -13.29 -3.30
CA PHE A 36 -13.55 -14.04 -2.35
C PHE A 36 -13.84 -15.45 -2.87
N PHE A 37 -13.88 -16.40 -1.94
CA PHE A 37 -14.18 -17.81 -2.21
C PHE A 37 -13.07 -18.52 -3.03
N GLN A 38 -13.23 -19.81 -3.29
CA GLN A 38 -12.27 -20.63 -4.06
C GLN A 38 -10.85 -20.66 -3.46
N ASP A 39 -10.74 -20.68 -2.13
CA ASP A 39 -9.47 -20.71 -1.39
C ASP A 39 -8.53 -19.53 -1.68
N LYS A 40 -9.08 -18.40 -2.18
CA LYS A 40 -8.32 -17.18 -2.50
C LYS A 40 -8.30 -16.14 -1.39
N ASP A 41 -9.04 -16.36 -0.30
CA ASP A 41 -9.09 -15.43 0.82
C ASP A 41 -7.71 -15.22 1.46
N GLY A 42 -6.86 -16.26 1.43
CA GLY A 42 -5.47 -16.17 1.90
C GLY A 42 -4.63 -15.11 1.19
N TYR A 43 -4.90 -14.86 -0.10
CA TYR A 43 -4.20 -13.81 -0.85
C TYR A 43 -4.51 -12.41 -0.31
N PHE A 44 -5.71 -12.16 0.23
CA PHE A 44 -6.01 -10.89 0.89
C PHE A 44 -5.13 -10.69 2.12
N TYR A 45 -5.09 -11.66 3.04
CA TYR A 45 -4.28 -11.54 4.25
C TYR A 45 -2.79 -11.37 3.94
N SER A 46 -2.26 -12.12 2.95
CA SER A 46 -0.89 -11.94 2.48
C SER A 46 -0.69 -10.55 1.90
N ALA A 47 -1.58 -10.08 1.03
CA ALA A 47 -1.50 -8.73 0.45
C ALA A 47 -1.52 -7.65 1.54
N PHE A 48 -2.41 -7.77 2.52
CA PHE A 48 -2.54 -6.80 3.61
C PHE A 48 -1.29 -6.77 4.48
N PHE A 49 -0.70 -7.94 4.79
CA PHE A 49 0.54 -8.03 5.53
C PHE A 49 1.69 -7.34 4.80
N HIS A 50 1.85 -7.66 3.51
CA HIS A 50 2.86 -7.03 2.67
C HIS A 50 2.66 -5.51 2.60
N LEU A 51 1.47 -5.04 2.29
CA LEU A 51 1.20 -3.61 2.13
C LEU A 51 1.32 -2.85 3.45
N SER A 52 0.80 -3.36 4.58
CA SER A 52 0.95 -2.68 5.87
C SER A 52 2.43 -2.48 6.25
N ILE A 53 3.25 -3.52 6.03
CA ILE A 53 4.69 -3.45 6.33
C ILE A 53 5.43 -2.54 5.34
N GLY A 54 5.11 -2.64 4.04
CA GLY A 54 5.71 -1.81 3.00
C GLY A 54 5.42 -0.33 3.22
N LEU A 55 4.17 0.02 3.54
CA LEU A 55 3.75 1.38 3.89
C LEU A 55 4.46 1.89 5.14
N GLU A 56 4.54 1.10 6.20
CA GLU A 56 5.27 1.48 7.41
C GLU A 56 6.76 1.77 7.10
N ARG A 57 7.41 0.90 6.33
CA ARG A 57 8.84 1.00 6.02
C ARG A 57 9.18 2.20 5.15
N ILE A 58 8.41 2.48 4.09
CA ILE A 58 8.67 3.64 3.23
C ILE A 58 8.51 4.97 3.99
N LEU A 59 7.53 5.05 4.89
CA LEU A 59 7.34 6.23 5.75
C LEU A 59 8.46 6.34 6.79
N LYS A 60 8.92 5.21 7.34
CA LYS A 60 10.07 5.19 8.24
C LYS A 60 11.37 5.62 7.56
N LEU A 61 11.57 5.26 6.30
CA LEU A 61 12.70 5.76 5.52
C LEU A 61 12.71 7.29 5.48
N ALA A 62 11.56 7.94 5.26
CA ALA A 62 11.47 9.40 5.23
C ALA A 62 11.81 10.04 6.60
N VAL A 63 11.17 9.60 7.69
CA VAL A 63 11.43 10.21 9.03
C VAL A 63 12.84 9.93 9.55
N VAL A 64 13.41 8.75 9.26
CA VAL A 64 14.80 8.43 9.62
C VAL A 64 15.77 9.28 8.81
N THR A 65 15.52 9.45 7.52
CA THR A 65 16.37 10.26 6.63
C THR A 65 16.34 11.73 7.05
N HIS A 66 15.16 12.27 7.37
CA HIS A 66 15.04 13.61 7.93
C HIS A 66 15.83 13.79 9.22
N TYR A 67 15.69 12.85 10.16
CA TYR A 67 16.46 12.87 11.41
C TYR A 67 17.97 12.88 11.14
N MET A 68 18.44 12.04 10.22
CA MET A 68 19.85 12.01 9.84
C MET A 68 20.32 13.34 9.25
N LEU A 69 19.56 13.94 8.32
CA LEU A 69 19.92 15.21 7.69
C LEU A 69 19.99 16.37 8.69
N THR A 70 19.16 16.34 9.72
CA THR A 70 19.07 17.40 10.74
C THR A 70 19.97 17.19 11.96
N ASN A 71 20.68 16.05 12.04
CA ASN A 71 21.51 15.67 13.18
C ASN A 71 22.89 15.17 12.75
N ASP A 72 23.51 15.80 11.75
CA ASP A 72 24.86 15.46 11.26
C ASP A 72 25.02 13.97 10.91
N TYR A 73 24.03 13.40 10.23
CA TYR A 73 23.91 11.98 9.89
C TYR A 73 23.91 11.01 11.09
N ARG A 74 23.67 11.47 12.31
CA ARG A 74 23.37 10.57 13.43
C ARG A 74 22.04 9.87 13.18
N THR A 75 21.99 8.57 13.47
CA THR A 75 20.78 7.76 13.31
C THR A 75 19.90 7.89 14.56
N PRO A 76 18.57 7.83 14.44
CA PRO A 76 17.71 7.73 15.60
C PRO A 76 18.01 6.42 16.37
N THR A 77 17.87 6.46 17.69
CA THR A 77 17.98 5.27 18.53
C THR A 77 16.80 4.32 18.29
N ILE A 78 16.97 3.04 18.64
CA ILE A 78 15.88 2.04 18.60
C ILE A 78 14.67 2.51 19.41
N LYS A 79 14.90 3.17 20.54
CA LYS A 79 13.83 3.74 21.37
C LYS A 79 13.08 4.86 20.63
N GLN A 80 13.79 5.77 19.97
CA GLN A 80 13.14 6.82 19.17
C GLN A 80 12.34 6.20 18.01
N LEU A 81 12.91 5.23 17.30
CA LEU A 81 12.20 4.56 16.21
C LEU A 81 10.94 3.82 16.67
N LYS A 82 10.99 3.17 17.84
CA LYS A 82 9.85 2.42 18.38
C LYS A 82 8.78 3.30 19.03
N TYR A 83 9.19 4.34 19.78
CA TYR A 83 8.27 5.09 20.64
C TYR A 83 7.93 6.48 20.11
N GLN A 84 8.81 7.13 19.33
CA GLN A 84 8.52 8.44 18.73
C GLN A 84 7.88 8.29 17.35
N PHE A 85 8.45 7.42 16.49
CA PHE A 85 7.90 7.17 15.16
C PHE A 85 6.83 6.08 15.14
N GLY A 86 6.91 5.08 16.04
CA GLY A 86 5.86 4.08 16.21
C GLY A 86 5.70 3.12 15.03
N HIS A 87 4.54 2.47 14.94
CA HIS A 87 4.15 1.57 13.84
C HIS A 87 2.84 2.02 13.16
N ASP A 88 2.27 3.14 13.59
CA ASP A 88 0.99 3.64 13.11
C ASP A 88 1.20 4.36 11.76
N ILE A 89 0.70 3.74 10.69
CA ILE A 89 0.89 4.22 9.31
C ILE A 89 0.25 5.60 9.12
N ARG A 90 -0.93 5.85 9.69
CA ARG A 90 -1.62 7.15 9.59
C ARG A 90 -0.80 8.26 10.24
N THR A 91 -0.26 8.02 11.43
CA THR A 91 0.58 8.95 12.16
C THR A 91 1.87 9.21 11.40
N LEU A 92 2.56 8.14 10.96
CA LEU A 92 3.78 8.24 10.16
C LEU A 92 3.57 9.03 8.86
N TYR A 93 2.43 8.83 8.19
CA TYR A 93 2.07 9.57 6.99
C TYR A 93 1.89 11.06 7.29
N GLY A 94 1.14 11.38 8.36
CA GLY A 94 0.97 12.76 8.83
C GLY A 94 2.29 13.43 9.20
N GLU A 95 3.21 12.71 9.83
CA GLU A 95 4.57 13.23 10.09
C GLU A 95 5.32 13.50 8.79
N CYS A 96 5.29 12.59 7.80
CA CYS A 96 5.92 12.85 6.50
C CYS A 96 5.32 14.07 5.81
N GLN A 97 4.00 14.30 5.89
CA GLN A 97 3.37 15.50 5.35
C GLN A 97 3.89 16.78 6.00
N LYS A 98 4.15 16.78 7.31
CA LYS A 98 4.74 17.92 8.02
C LYS A 98 6.19 18.21 7.60
N LEU A 99 6.90 17.22 7.06
CA LEU A 99 8.26 17.39 6.57
C LEU A 99 8.31 18.06 5.19
N MET A 100 7.25 17.93 4.39
CA MET A 100 7.20 18.43 3.01
C MET A 100 7.65 19.90 2.86
N PRO A 101 7.20 20.86 3.71
CA PRO A 101 7.61 22.26 3.57
C PRO A 101 9.10 22.52 3.82
N ALA A 102 9.82 21.58 4.45
CA ALA A 102 11.26 21.69 4.66
C ALA A 102 12.08 21.29 3.41
N TYR A 103 11.46 20.60 2.45
CA TYR A 103 12.13 20.05 1.26
C TYR A 103 11.59 20.60 -0.06
N PHE A 104 10.35 21.08 -0.08
CA PHE A 104 9.76 21.71 -1.26
C PHE A 104 9.65 23.22 -1.09
N ALA A 105 9.77 23.96 -2.19
CA ALA A 105 9.38 25.36 -2.23
C ALA A 105 7.88 25.49 -1.91
N SER A 106 7.50 26.60 -1.27
CA SER A 106 6.12 26.87 -0.80
C SER A 106 5.03 26.79 -1.88
N GLU A 107 5.40 26.77 -3.17
CA GLU A 107 4.51 26.72 -4.33
C GLU A 107 4.24 25.30 -4.85
N ALA A 108 4.93 24.27 -4.34
CA ALA A 108 4.69 22.89 -4.75
C ALA A 108 3.33 22.39 -4.24
N GLN A 109 2.34 22.32 -5.14
CA GLN A 109 1.05 21.73 -4.83
C GLN A 109 1.18 20.21 -4.72
N LEU A 110 1.25 19.71 -3.49
CA LEU A 110 1.10 18.29 -3.23
C LEU A 110 -0.38 17.90 -3.35
N PRO A 111 -0.68 16.74 -3.97
CA PRO A 111 -2.06 16.28 -4.10
C PRO A 111 -2.69 16.03 -2.73
N THR A 112 -3.87 16.61 -2.53
CA THR A 112 -4.66 16.41 -1.31
C THR A 112 -5.25 15.00 -1.29
N LEU A 113 -5.15 14.34 -0.14
CA LEU A 113 -5.80 13.04 0.09
C LEU A 113 -7.32 13.18 -0.02
N THR A 114 -7.94 12.30 -0.78
CA THR A 114 -9.40 12.12 -0.81
C THR A 114 -9.88 11.35 0.42
N SER A 115 -11.19 11.33 0.66
CA SER A 115 -11.79 10.49 1.72
C SER A 115 -11.46 9.00 1.53
N HIS A 116 -11.47 8.52 0.29
CA HIS A 116 -11.11 7.12 -0.03
C HIS A 116 -9.64 6.79 0.25
N ASP A 117 -8.74 7.77 0.09
CA ASP A 117 -7.34 7.58 0.46
C ASP A 117 -7.17 7.47 1.99
N GLN A 118 -7.93 8.28 2.73
CA GLN A 118 -7.95 8.21 4.20
C GLN A 118 -8.53 6.87 4.70
N GLU A 119 -9.56 6.35 4.03
CA GLU A 119 -10.12 5.01 4.28
C GLU A 119 -9.07 3.92 4.04
N LEU A 120 -8.33 3.98 2.93
CA LEU A 120 -7.24 3.04 2.63
C LEU A 120 -6.13 3.08 3.69
N ILE A 121 -5.63 4.28 4.02
CA ILE A 121 -4.62 4.45 5.08
C ILE A 121 -5.15 3.92 6.40
N GLY A 122 -6.42 4.21 6.73
CA GLY A 122 -7.08 3.72 7.93
C GLY A 122 -7.12 2.20 8.00
N PHE A 123 -7.52 1.54 6.92
CA PHE A 123 -7.54 0.08 6.83
C PHE A 123 -6.17 -0.54 7.11
N PHE A 124 -5.11 -0.08 6.42
CA PHE A 124 -3.78 -0.65 6.62
C PHE A 124 -3.19 -0.32 8.00
N THR A 125 -3.52 0.85 8.56
CA THR A 125 -3.14 1.22 9.93
C THR A 125 -3.75 0.25 10.94
N GLU A 126 -5.07 0.03 10.86
CA GLU A 126 -5.79 -0.90 11.74
C GLU A 126 -5.26 -2.33 11.58
N TYR A 127 -5.11 -2.78 10.33
CA TYR A 127 -4.65 -4.12 10.03
C TYR A 127 -3.25 -4.39 10.62
N GLY A 128 -2.29 -3.48 10.40
CA GLY A 128 -0.92 -3.61 10.91
C GLY A 128 -0.83 -3.66 12.44
N LEU A 129 -1.68 -2.89 13.14
CA LEU A 129 -1.65 -2.80 14.60
C LEU A 129 -2.37 -3.97 15.29
N GLN A 130 -3.57 -4.34 14.82
CA GLN A 130 -4.50 -5.16 15.60
C GLN A 130 -4.99 -6.41 14.88
N SER A 131 -5.11 -6.37 13.55
CA SER A 131 -5.88 -7.39 12.82
C SER A 131 -5.02 -8.44 12.10
N ARG A 132 -3.69 -8.37 12.21
CA ARG A 132 -2.77 -9.38 11.63
C ARG A 132 -3.04 -10.81 12.11
N TYR A 133 -3.46 -10.97 13.36
CA TYR A 133 -3.79 -12.26 13.95
C TYR A 133 -5.30 -12.43 14.18
N PHE A 134 -6.13 -11.68 13.44
CA PHE A 134 -7.59 -11.65 13.63
C PHE A 134 -8.19 -13.05 13.76
N ASN A 135 -7.91 -13.95 12.81
CA ASN A 135 -8.49 -15.30 12.81
C ASN A 135 -8.08 -16.12 14.05
N LEU A 136 -6.83 -16.00 14.51
CA LEU A 136 -6.35 -16.70 15.70
C LEU A 136 -6.94 -16.08 16.98
N ASN A 137 -7.04 -14.75 17.02
CA ASN A 137 -7.60 -14.02 18.15
C ASN A 137 -9.09 -14.32 18.35
N GLU A 138 -9.87 -14.32 17.26
CA GLU A 138 -11.29 -14.67 17.28
C GLU A 138 -11.53 -16.12 17.75
N VAL A 139 -10.72 -17.07 17.28
CA VAL A 139 -10.77 -18.46 17.74
C VAL A 139 -10.43 -18.57 19.23
N CYS A 140 -9.52 -17.72 19.72
CA CYS A 140 -9.11 -17.66 21.12
C CYS A 140 -9.95 -16.70 21.99
N GLU A 141 -11.20 -16.40 21.59
CA GLU A 141 -12.21 -15.63 22.35
C GLU A 141 -11.99 -14.12 22.50
N ALA A 142 -11.01 -13.53 21.81
CA ALA A 142 -10.95 -12.08 21.71
C ALA A 142 -12.03 -11.61 20.71
N LYS A 143 -13.24 -11.29 21.19
CA LYS A 143 -14.32 -10.72 20.36
C LYS A 143 -13.82 -9.45 19.68
N MET A 144 -13.50 -9.56 18.40
CA MET A 144 -13.16 -8.48 17.51
C MET A 144 -14.43 -8.05 16.78
N GLU A 145 -14.54 -6.75 16.49
CA GLU A 145 -15.79 -6.15 16.00
C GLU A 145 -16.18 -6.66 14.60
N ARG A 146 -15.20 -6.82 13.70
CA ARG A 146 -15.45 -7.19 12.29
C ARG A 146 -14.21 -7.74 11.58
N SER A 147 -14.40 -8.74 10.72
CA SER A 147 -13.31 -9.34 9.92
C SER A 147 -12.64 -8.34 8.97
N PRO A 148 -11.30 -8.37 8.85
CA PRO A 148 -10.55 -7.58 7.87
C PRO A 148 -11.03 -7.77 6.43
N LEU A 149 -11.53 -8.95 6.09
CA LEU A 149 -12.04 -9.21 4.74
C LEU A 149 -13.29 -8.40 4.44
N TYR A 150 -14.20 -8.25 5.41
CA TYR A 150 -15.42 -7.46 5.22
C TYR A 150 -15.14 -5.96 5.25
N LYS A 151 -14.27 -5.51 6.17
CA LYS A 151 -13.77 -4.13 6.15
C LYS A 151 -13.11 -3.80 4.81
N TRP A 152 -12.30 -4.71 4.28
CA TRP A 152 -11.68 -4.56 2.97
C TRP A 152 -12.70 -4.51 1.82
N LEU A 153 -13.71 -5.39 1.86
CA LEU A 153 -14.77 -5.42 0.85
C LEU A 153 -15.44 -4.05 0.72
N ASP A 154 -15.72 -3.38 1.83
CA ASP A 154 -16.32 -2.05 1.83
C ASP A 154 -15.39 -1.01 1.20
N VAL A 155 -14.11 -0.99 1.57
CA VAL A 155 -13.11 -0.07 0.99
C VAL A 155 -12.97 -0.30 -0.52
N ALA A 156 -12.83 -1.56 -0.94
CA ALA A 156 -12.69 -1.93 -2.34
C ALA A 156 -13.96 -1.57 -3.15
N ARG A 157 -15.15 -1.83 -2.61
CA ARG A 157 -16.43 -1.48 -3.24
C ARG A 157 -16.58 0.04 -3.36
N SER A 158 -16.31 0.78 -2.30
CA SER A 158 -16.38 2.25 -2.26
C SER A 158 -15.53 2.88 -3.38
N ILE A 159 -14.27 2.42 -3.51
CA ILE A 159 -13.35 2.87 -4.57
C ILE A 159 -13.86 2.47 -5.96
N TYR A 160 -14.34 1.23 -6.13
CA TYR A 160 -14.88 0.78 -7.40
C TYR A 160 -16.08 1.62 -7.84
N GLU A 161 -17.01 1.90 -6.94
CA GLU A 161 -18.22 2.66 -7.22
C GLU A 161 -17.92 4.13 -7.52
N HIS A 162 -16.96 4.72 -6.80
CA HIS A 162 -16.54 6.10 -7.02
C HIS A 162 -15.84 6.29 -8.37
N TYR A 163 -14.94 5.39 -8.76
CA TYR A 163 -14.14 5.52 -9.98
C TYR A 163 -14.70 4.76 -11.19
N THR A 164 -15.86 4.11 -11.06
CA THR A 164 -16.55 3.41 -12.16
C THR A 164 -17.96 3.95 -12.33
N PRO A 165 -18.26 4.60 -13.47
CA PRO A 165 -19.59 5.13 -13.74
C PRO A 165 -20.68 4.07 -13.61
N TRP A 166 -21.85 4.48 -13.09
CA TRP A 166 -23.00 3.59 -12.86
C TRP A 166 -23.33 2.70 -14.06
N HIS A 167 -23.49 3.30 -15.25
CA HIS A 167 -23.87 2.57 -16.47
C HIS A 167 -22.86 1.47 -16.86
N LEU A 168 -21.58 1.67 -16.54
CA LEU A 168 -20.55 0.66 -16.78
C LEU A 168 -20.66 -0.48 -15.77
N ARG A 169 -20.95 -0.18 -14.50
CA ARG A 169 -21.16 -1.17 -13.45
C ARG A 169 -22.38 -2.03 -13.76
N GLU A 170 -23.50 -1.40 -14.14
CA GLU A 170 -24.72 -2.08 -14.56
C GLU A 170 -24.47 -3.00 -15.76
N ARG A 171 -23.82 -2.48 -16.81
CA ARG A 171 -23.45 -3.30 -17.98
C ARG A 171 -22.59 -4.51 -17.60
N LEU A 172 -21.65 -4.36 -16.66
CA LEU A 172 -20.81 -5.45 -16.19
C LEU A 172 -21.61 -6.50 -15.41
N ALA A 173 -22.57 -6.08 -14.57
CA ALA A 173 -23.48 -6.96 -13.86
C ALA A 173 -24.42 -7.73 -14.81
N THR A 174 -24.98 -7.06 -15.83
CA THR A 174 -25.79 -7.73 -16.86
C THR A 174 -24.96 -8.74 -17.66
N ASN A 175 -23.74 -8.36 -18.05
CA ASN A 175 -22.82 -9.28 -18.73
C ASN A 175 -22.46 -10.50 -17.87
N LEU A 176 -22.41 -10.34 -16.54
CA LEU A 176 -22.20 -11.46 -15.63
C LEU A 176 -23.41 -12.42 -15.66
N LEU A 177 -24.64 -11.91 -15.63
CA LEU A 177 -25.84 -12.74 -15.77
C LEU A 177 -25.82 -13.54 -17.09
N TYR A 178 -25.49 -12.90 -18.21
CA TYR A 178 -25.37 -13.60 -19.50
C TYR A 178 -24.24 -14.64 -19.53
N LYS A 179 -23.16 -14.42 -18.77
CA LYS A 179 -22.11 -15.44 -18.63
C LYS A 179 -22.59 -16.62 -17.77
N MET A 180 -23.34 -16.35 -16.71
CA MET A 180 -23.91 -17.38 -15.85
C MET A 180 -24.88 -18.27 -16.63
N ASP A 181 -25.80 -17.66 -17.37
CA ASP A 181 -26.82 -18.36 -18.15
C ASP A 181 -26.18 -19.26 -19.23
N ARG A 182 -25.20 -18.73 -19.98
CA ARG A 182 -24.45 -19.51 -20.98
C ARG A 182 -23.65 -20.67 -20.39
N ALA A 183 -23.18 -20.53 -19.14
CA ALA A 183 -22.47 -21.59 -18.44
C ALA A 183 -23.41 -22.58 -17.72
N GLY A 184 -24.73 -22.37 -17.79
CA GLY A 184 -25.73 -23.23 -17.15
C GLY A 184 -25.85 -23.04 -15.63
N TYR A 185 -25.31 -21.96 -15.08
CA TYR A 185 -25.44 -21.68 -13.65
C TYR A 185 -26.86 -21.20 -13.32
N ARG A 186 -27.52 -21.87 -12.38
CA ARG A 186 -28.80 -21.41 -11.82
C ARG A 186 -28.54 -20.38 -10.73
N ASN A 187 -29.32 -19.31 -10.69
CA ASN A 187 -29.20 -18.28 -9.64
C ASN A 187 -29.91 -18.68 -8.33
N GLY A 188 -29.53 -19.81 -7.75
CA GLY A 188 -30.03 -20.27 -6.45
C GLY A 188 -29.18 -19.78 -5.28
N PHE A 189 -29.66 -20.01 -4.05
CA PHE A 189 -28.88 -19.78 -2.84
C PHE A 189 -27.69 -20.74 -2.73
N THR A 190 -26.62 -20.26 -2.13
CA THR A 190 -25.37 -20.99 -1.89
C THR A 190 -25.12 -21.18 -0.40
N MET A 191 -24.06 -21.93 -0.06
CA MET A 191 -23.58 -22.05 1.33
C MET A 191 -22.79 -20.82 1.80
N ASN A 192 -22.48 -19.89 0.90
CA ASN A 192 -21.77 -18.67 1.27
C ASN A 192 -22.75 -17.68 1.92
N LEU A 193 -22.29 -17.00 2.98
CA LEU A 193 -23.10 -16.04 3.72
C LEU A 193 -22.59 -14.61 3.51
N THR A 194 -23.49 -13.65 3.67
CA THR A 194 -23.13 -12.26 3.90
C THR A 194 -22.50 -12.11 5.29
N GLU A 195 -21.98 -10.92 5.56
CA GLU A 195 -21.47 -10.60 6.88
C GLU A 195 -22.52 -10.79 8.00
N ASP A 196 -23.77 -10.42 7.73
CA ASP A 196 -24.89 -10.58 8.67
C ASP A 196 -25.40 -12.03 8.77
N GLY A 197 -24.75 -12.98 8.10
CA GLY A 197 -25.12 -14.40 8.10
C GLY A 197 -26.26 -14.76 7.13
N HIS A 198 -26.66 -13.87 6.23
CA HIS A 198 -27.70 -14.17 5.24
C HIS A 198 -27.15 -14.97 4.06
N PRO A 199 -27.86 -16.01 3.57
CA PRO A 199 -27.43 -16.78 2.41
C PRO A 199 -27.26 -15.92 1.15
N MET A 200 -26.16 -16.10 0.44
CA MET A 200 -25.89 -15.44 -0.84
C MET A 200 -26.37 -16.30 -2.01
N SER A 201 -26.94 -15.66 -3.02
CA SER A 201 -27.19 -16.32 -4.31
C SER A 201 -25.89 -16.57 -5.08
N GLN A 202 -25.96 -17.42 -6.10
CA GLN A 202 -24.84 -17.65 -7.02
C GLN A 202 -24.40 -16.35 -7.71
N PHE A 203 -25.36 -15.50 -8.08
CA PHE A 203 -25.08 -14.18 -8.64
C PHE A 203 -24.36 -13.30 -7.63
N ASP A 204 -24.81 -13.25 -6.38
CA ASP A 204 -24.17 -12.42 -5.35
C ASP A 204 -22.70 -12.80 -5.15
N CYS A 205 -22.40 -14.10 -5.19
CA CYS A 205 -21.02 -14.60 -5.08
C CYS A 205 -20.17 -14.12 -6.24
N PHE A 206 -20.62 -14.34 -7.47
CA PHE A 206 -19.88 -13.93 -8.67
C PHE A 206 -19.81 -12.42 -8.84
N HIS A 207 -20.84 -11.69 -8.43
CA HIS A 207 -20.86 -10.23 -8.47
C HIS A 207 -19.86 -9.64 -7.48
N ARG A 208 -19.79 -10.19 -6.26
CA ARG A 208 -18.73 -9.83 -5.30
C ARG A 208 -17.34 -10.06 -5.89
N GLN A 209 -17.13 -11.22 -6.54
CA GLN A 209 -15.86 -11.53 -7.17
C GLN A 209 -15.49 -10.57 -8.30
N LEU A 210 -16.48 -10.19 -9.12
CA LEU A 210 -16.34 -9.20 -10.18
C LEU A 210 -15.97 -7.83 -9.61
N VAL A 211 -16.65 -7.36 -8.56
CA VAL A 211 -16.37 -6.07 -7.92
C VAL A 211 -14.93 -6.03 -7.43
N ILE A 212 -14.45 -7.07 -6.73
CA ILE A 212 -13.06 -7.13 -6.28
C ILE A 212 -12.08 -7.13 -7.44
N GLU A 213 -12.30 -7.93 -8.47
CA GLU A 213 -11.43 -7.98 -9.64
C GLU A 213 -11.31 -6.59 -10.31
N LYS A 214 -12.41 -5.83 -10.38
CA LYS A 214 -12.42 -4.48 -10.94
C LYS A 214 -11.88 -3.42 -10.00
N ALA A 215 -12.03 -3.61 -8.68
CA ALA A 215 -11.51 -2.71 -7.66
C ALA A 215 -9.99 -2.77 -7.54
N ALA A 216 -9.38 -3.96 -7.61
CA ALA A 216 -7.95 -4.16 -7.37
C ALA A 216 -7.02 -3.17 -8.11
N PRO A 217 -7.10 -2.98 -9.45
CA PRO A 217 -6.27 -2.00 -10.14
C PRO A 217 -6.56 -0.55 -9.74
N LEU A 218 -7.80 -0.23 -9.35
CA LEU A 218 -8.16 1.12 -8.88
C LEU A 218 -7.57 1.39 -7.50
N VAL A 219 -7.62 0.40 -6.61
CA VAL A 219 -7.02 0.48 -5.28
C VAL A 219 -5.50 0.63 -5.37
N ILE A 220 -4.84 -0.16 -6.24
CA ILE A 220 -3.40 -0.03 -6.47
C ILE A 220 -3.07 1.38 -7.00
N TRP A 221 -3.87 1.90 -7.94
CA TRP A 221 -3.70 3.27 -8.39
C TRP A 221 -3.82 4.28 -7.23
N ARG A 222 -4.82 4.13 -6.35
CA ARG A 222 -4.94 5.01 -5.17
C ARG A 222 -3.75 4.89 -4.24
N LEU A 223 -3.25 3.68 -3.99
CA LEU A 223 -2.04 3.48 -3.17
C LEU A 223 -0.81 4.15 -3.79
N VAL A 224 -0.67 4.10 -5.12
CA VAL A 224 0.38 4.83 -5.83
C VAL A 224 0.23 6.33 -5.64
N GLU A 225 -0.98 6.89 -5.81
CA GLU A 225 -1.22 8.33 -5.58
C GLU A 225 -0.96 8.76 -4.13
N VAL A 226 -1.34 7.93 -3.16
CA VAL A 226 -1.05 8.17 -1.74
C VAL A 226 0.44 8.19 -1.46
N LEU A 227 1.21 7.31 -2.09
CA LEU A 227 2.66 7.22 -1.86
C LEU A 227 3.49 8.15 -2.73
N ARG A 228 2.91 8.73 -3.80
CA ARG A 228 3.61 9.65 -4.70
C ARG A 228 4.23 10.86 -3.97
N PRO A 229 3.54 11.56 -3.03
CA PRO A 229 4.17 12.59 -2.22
C PRO A 229 5.37 12.09 -1.40
N ILE A 230 5.32 10.85 -0.90
CA ILE A 230 6.42 10.25 -0.13
C ILE A 230 7.63 9.96 -1.02
N HIS A 231 7.39 9.48 -2.25
CA HIS A 231 8.45 9.31 -3.25
C HIS A 231 9.17 10.64 -3.54
N LEU A 232 8.41 11.70 -3.83
CA LEU A 232 8.97 13.02 -4.09
C LEU A 232 9.73 13.55 -2.86
N LEU A 233 9.23 13.29 -1.64
CA LEU A 233 9.92 13.70 -0.41
C LEU A 233 11.27 13.00 -0.28
N LEU A 234 11.31 11.70 -0.56
CA LEU A 234 12.54 10.91 -0.51
C LEU A 234 13.55 11.36 -1.57
N GLU A 235 13.10 11.69 -2.78
CA GLU A 235 13.93 12.29 -3.85
C GLU A 235 14.54 13.61 -3.38
N ALA A 236 13.72 14.53 -2.86
CA ALA A 236 14.21 15.82 -2.34
C ALA A 236 15.17 15.66 -1.14
N MET A 237 14.97 14.64 -0.30
CA MET A 237 15.91 14.29 0.76
C MET A 237 17.24 13.77 0.23
N SER A 238 17.23 12.97 -0.84
CA SER A 238 18.44 12.48 -1.50
C SER A 238 19.23 13.62 -2.13
N ASP A 239 18.55 14.58 -2.77
CA ASP A 239 19.18 15.81 -3.27
C ASP A 239 19.81 16.63 -2.14
N LYS A 240 19.08 16.82 -1.04
CA LYS A 240 19.59 17.56 0.13
C LYS A 240 20.78 16.86 0.77
N ALA A 241 20.80 15.52 0.77
CA ALA A 241 21.93 14.75 1.25
C ALA A 241 23.19 15.00 0.41
N ARG A 242 23.04 15.00 -0.91
CA ARG A 242 24.15 15.30 -1.83
C ARG A 242 24.73 16.69 -1.58
N GLU A 243 23.89 17.71 -1.40
CA GLU A 243 24.35 19.07 -1.05
C GLU A 243 25.15 19.08 0.25
N TYR A 244 24.62 18.43 1.29
CA TYR A 244 25.27 18.34 2.60
C TYR A 244 26.62 17.61 2.54
N GLU A 245 26.72 16.53 1.77
CA GLU A 245 27.95 15.76 1.58
C GLU A 245 29.04 16.59 0.87
N ILE A 246 28.66 17.37 -0.14
CA ILE A 246 29.57 18.30 -0.84
C ILE A 246 30.05 19.39 0.12
N GLU A 247 29.15 20.04 0.84
CA GLU A 247 29.47 21.13 1.78
C GLU A 247 30.43 20.66 2.90
N LYS A 248 30.29 19.41 3.35
CA LYS A 248 31.08 18.83 4.44
C LYS A 248 32.30 18.03 3.96
N ASN A 249 32.59 17.99 2.66
CA ASN A 249 33.65 17.18 2.05
C ASN A 249 33.58 15.69 2.44
N ILE A 250 32.38 15.12 2.51
CA ILE A 250 32.17 13.70 2.79
C ILE A 250 32.35 12.95 1.47
N SER A 251 33.40 12.11 1.39
CA SER A 251 33.80 11.44 0.14
C SER A 251 32.93 10.25 -0.26
N GLY A 252 32.02 9.78 0.60
CA GLY A 252 31.19 8.62 0.35
C GLY A 252 29.72 8.89 0.65
N MET A 253 28.85 8.44 -0.25
CA MET A 253 27.41 8.60 -0.13
C MET A 253 26.89 7.88 1.12
N VAL A 254 26.06 8.58 1.90
CA VAL A 254 25.47 8.09 3.15
C VAL A 254 24.00 7.77 2.96
N ILE A 255 23.27 8.60 2.23
CA ILE A 255 21.85 8.43 1.90
C ILE A 255 21.76 8.04 0.42
N PRO A 256 21.11 6.92 0.07
CA PRO A 256 20.96 6.52 -1.32
C PRO A 256 20.01 7.45 -2.09
N HIS A 257 20.11 7.43 -3.42
CA HIS A 257 19.10 7.95 -4.33
C HIS A 257 17.83 7.10 -4.23
N TYR A 258 16.88 7.49 -3.37
CA TYR A 258 15.68 6.70 -3.10
C TYR A 258 14.75 6.63 -4.31
N GLU A 259 14.80 7.63 -5.19
CA GLU A 259 14.03 7.74 -6.41
C GLU A 259 14.20 6.51 -7.32
N ASP A 260 15.42 5.95 -7.38
CA ASP A 260 15.76 4.76 -8.16
C ASP A 260 15.03 3.50 -7.68
N PHE A 261 14.72 3.42 -6.38
CA PHE A 261 14.04 2.26 -5.79
C PHE A 261 12.53 2.34 -5.97
N PHE A 262 11.98 3.55 -5.95
CA PHE A 262 10.54 3.77 -5.85
C PHE A 262 9.90 4.36 -7.12
N VAL A 263 10.60 4.30 -8.27
CA VAL A 263 10.11 4.77 -9.58
C VAL A 263 8.72 4.24 -9.97
N PHE A 264 8.31 3.07 -9.46
CA PHE A 264 6.97 2.51 -9.70
C PHE A 264 5.84 3.39 -9.15
N LEU A 265 6.13 4.26 -8.18
CA LEU A 265 5.19 5.26 -7.64
C LEU A 265 4.92 6.42 -8.60
N LEU A 266 5.68 6.50 -9.70
CA LEU A 266 5.43 7.47 -10.75
C LEU A 266 4.46 6.96 -11.83
N ALA A 267 4.07 5.69 -11.80
CA ALA A 267 3.22 5.08 -12.81
C ALA A 267 1.88 5.84 -13.00
N ASP A 268 1.46 5.99 -14.25
CA ASP A 268 0.18 6.60 -14.60
C ASP A 268 -0.99 5.62 -14.43
N LYS A 269 -2.20 6.17 -14.23
CA LYS A 269 -3.43 5.41 -13.99
C LYS A 269 -3.71 4.35 -15.07
N ASP A 270 -3.47 4.65 -16.33
CA ASP A 270 -3.82 3.75 -17.42
C ASP A 270 -2.83 2.57 -17.52
N SER A 271 -1.55 2.84 -17.31
CA SER A 271 -0.52 1.81 -17.19
C SER A 271 -0.77 0.89 -16.00
N ILE A 272 -1.19 1.45 -14.85
CA ILE A 272 -1.56 0.69 -13.66
C ILE A 272 -2.72 -0.26 -13.95
N LYS A 273 -3.80 0.24 -14.57
CA LYS A 273 -5.00 -0.56 -14.86
C LYS A 273 -4.74 -1.75 -15.78
N ARG A 274 -3.77 -1.64 -16.69
CA ARG A 274 -3.39 -2.73 -17.61
C ARG A 274 -2.44 -3.74 -16.98
N ARG A 275 -1.73 -3.37 -15.92
CA ARG A 275 -0.66 -4.17 -15.34
C ARG A 275 -1.22 -5.39 -14.59
N LYS A 276 -0.61 -6.55 -14.85
CA LYS A 276 -0.95 -7.83 -14.20
C LYS A 276 0.14 -8.35 -13.27
N LYS A 277 1.35 -7.83 -13.43
CA LYS A 277 2.52 -8.16 -12.60
C LYS A 277 3.30 -6.88 -12.30
N TRP A 278 3.72 -6.71 -11.07
CA TRP A 278 4.43 -5.55 -10.56
C TRP A 278 5.85 -5.91 -10.21
N LEU A 279 6.05 -6.91 -9.35
CA LEU A 279 7.36 -7.27 -8.82
C LEU A 279 8.34 -7.63 -9.93
N SER A 280 7.92 -8.49 -10.86
CA SER A 280 8.79 -8.93 -11.96
C SER A 280 9.23 -7.79 -12.88
N ILE A 281 8.43 -6.73 -13.05
CA ILE A 281 8.74 -5.62 -13.99
C ILE A 281 9.76 -4.65 -13.38
N PHE A 282 9.73 -4.45 -12.07
CA PHE A 282 10.63 -3.51 -11.39
C PHE A 282 11.85 -4.20 -10.76
N ASN A 283 12.01 -5.50 -10.98
CA ASN A 283 13.18 -6.30 -10.61
C ASN A 283 13.84 -6.99 -11.81
N SER A 284 13.37 -6.73 -13.04
CA SER A 284 14.03 -7.19 -14.26
C SER A 284 15.22 -6.30 -14.62
#